data_AF-A0AAW3YRB5-F1
#
_entry.id   AF-A0AAW3YRB5-F1
#
_cell.length_a   1.000
_cell.length_b   1.000
_cell.length_c   1.000
_cell.angle_alpha   90.00
_cell.angle_beta   90.00
_cell.angle_gamma   90.00
#
_symmetry.space_group_name_H-M   'P 1'
#
loop_
_entity.id
_entity.type
_entity.pdbx_description
1 polymer ?
#
loop_
_entity_poly.entity_id
_entity_poly.type
_entity_poly.pdbx_seq_one_letter_code
_entity_poly.pdbx_strand_id
1 'polypeptide(L)'
;EASRAFLTITMRPWLANFEQQIKAALLMTSPKRGMRYQVEFDTADLLRANPKERFQSYETAIKSGVMSPNEAREREGLSPREGGDEFSQAW
;
A
#
# COMPACT_ATOMS: atom_id res chain seq x y z
N GLU A 1 14.05 13.59 3.61
CA GLU A 1 14.81 12.91 2.53
C GLU A 1 15.71 11.77 3.01
N ALA A 2 16.54 11.97 4.05
CA ALA A 2 17.44 10.92 4.56
C ALA A 2 16.74 9.60 4.94
N SER A 3 15.56 9.66 5.55
CA SER A 3 14.75 8.47 5.89
C SER A 3 14.27 7.69 4.67
N ARG A 4 13.91 8.38 3.57
CA ARG A 4 13.45 7.77 2.32
C ARG A 4 14.59 7.12 1.55
N ALA A 5 15.75 7.78 1.53
CA ALA A 5 16.97 7.22 0.94
C ALA A 5 17.44 5.98 1.71
N PHE A 6 17.40 6.04 3.05
CA PHE A 6 17.69 4.88 3.91
C PHE A 6 16.75 3.71 3.61
N LEU A 7 15.43 3.92 3.60
CA LEU A 7 14.48 2.85 3.28
C LEU A 7 14.75 2.21 1.91
N THR A 8 14.96 3.04 0.89
CA THR A 8 15.06 2.58 -0.49
C THR A 8 16.38 1.85 -0.76
N ILE A 9 17.49 2.37 -0.23
CA ILE A 9 18.84 1.93 -0.58
C ILE A 9 19.33 0.83 0.37
N THR A 10 19.02 0.93 1.67
CA THR A 10 19.55 -0.03 2.66
C THR A 10 18.51 -1.06 3.07
N MET A 11 17.29 -0.67 3.44
CA MET A 11 16.33 -1.60 4.03
C MET A 11 15.59 -2.47 3.01
N ARG A 12 15.27 -1.95 1.82
CA ARG A 12 14.49 -2.68 0.82
C ARG A 12 15.11 -4.02 0.39
N PRO A 13 16.43 -4.13 0.17
CA PRO A 13 17.07 -5.43 -0.10
C PRO A 13 16.89 -6.45 1.03
N TRP A 14 16.96 -6.01 2.29
CA TRP A 14 16.78 -6.91 3.44
C TRP A 14 15.34 -7.38 3.59
N LEU A 15 14.37 -6.47 3.43
CA LEU A 15 12.95 -6.83 3.48
C LEU A 15 12.58 -7.83 2.38
N ALA A 16 13.05 -7.61 1.15
CA ALA A 16 12.84 -8.54 0.04
C ALA A 16 13.46 -9.92 0.32
N ASN A 17 14.64 -9.98 0.93
CA ASN A 17 15.25 -11.25 1.34
C ASN A 17 14.39 -11.98 2.39
N PHE A 18 13.84 -11.27 3.37
CA PHE A 18 12.95 -11.87 4.36
C PHE A 18 11.64 -12.36 3.73
N GLU A 19 11.02 -11.59 2.84
CA GLU A 19 9.81 -12.01 2.11
C GLU A 19 10.05 -13.30 1.32
N GLN A 20 11.18 -13.39 0.63
CA GLN A 20 11.56 -14.59 -0.11
C GLN A 20 11.77 -15.79 0.81
N GLN A 21 12.44 -15.61 1.95
CA GLN A 21 12.64 -16.67 2.93
C GLN A 21 11.33 -17.15 3.56
N ILE A 22 10.44 -16.23 3.93
CA ILE A 22 9.11 -16.56 4.48
C ILE A 22 8.27 -17.30 3.43
N LYS A 23 8.30 -16.84 2.18
CA LYS A 23 7.63 -17.50 1.07
C LYS A 23 8.16 -18.91 0.83
N ALA A 24 9.48 -19.11 0.87
CA ALA A 24 10.08 -20.43 0.74
C ALA A 24 9.70 -21.34 1.93
N ALA A 25 9.82 -20.85 3.16
CA ALA A 25 9.58 -21.66 4.35
C ALA A 25 8.10 -22.03 4.53
N LEU A 26 7.17 -21.10 4.30
CA LEU A 26 5.76 -21.27 4.65
C LEU A 26 4.84 -21.55 3.45
N LEU A 27 5.20 -21.09 2.25
CA LEU A 27 4.29 -21.10 1.09
C LEU A 27 4.66 -22.13 0.02
N MET A 28 5.75 -22.90 0.19
CA MET A 28 6.11 -24.01 -0.72
C MET A 28 5.09 -25.15 -0.68
N THR A 29 4.39 -25.34 0.43
CA THR A 29 3.37 -26.40 0.61
C THR A 29 1.99 -25.76 0.77
N SER A 30 1.54 -25.00 -0.23
CA SER A 30 0.16 -24.48 -0.21
C SER A 30 -0.83 -25.65 -0.33
N PRO A 31 -1.68 -25.92 0.69
CA PRO A 31 -2.53 -27.11 0.73
C PRO A 31 -3.77 -27.01 -0.17
N LYS A 32 -4.07 -25.83 -0.73
CA LYS A 32 -5.23 -25.60 -1.60
C LYS A 32 -4.79 -25.30 -3.03
N ARG A 33 -5.12 -26.23 -3.94
CA ARG A 33 -4.94 -26.08 -5.40
C ARG A 33 -5.67 -24.81 -5.87
N GLY A 34 -4.92 -23.85 -6.41
CA GLY A 34 -5.45 -22.60 -6.98
C GLY A 34 -5.27 -21.34 -6.12
N MET A 35 -4.88 -21.44 -4.85
CA MET A 35 -4.59 -20.25 -4.02
C MET A 35 -3.11 -19.88 -4.06
N ARG A 36 -2.81 -18.68 -4.56
CA ARG A 36 -1.47 -18.07 -4.49
C ARG A 36 -1.44 -17.11 -3.32
N TYR A 37 -0.55 -17.36 -2.36
CA TYR A 37 -0.30 -16.46 -1.25
C TYR A 37 0.88 -15.54 -1.59
N GLN A 38 0.75 -14.28 -1.21
CA GLN A 38 1.78 -13.25 -1.34
C GLN A 38 2.06 -12.69 0.05
N VAL A 39 3.33 -12.53 0.38
CA VAL A 39 3.81 -11.97 1.65
C VAL A 39 4.58 -10.73 1.27
N GLU A 40 4.16 -9.59 1.82
CA GLU A 40 4.82 -8.31 1.66
C GLU A 40 4.89 -7.63 3.02
N PHE A 41 6.02 -6.97 3.31
CA PHE A 41 6.13 -6.11 4.48
C PHE A 41 5.49 -4.76 4.18
N ASP A 42 4.58 -4.35 5.06
CA ASP A 42 4.06 -2.99 5.04
C ASP A 42 5.17 -1.99 5.43
N THR A 43 5.69 -1.30 4.42
CA THR A 43 6.71 -0.25 4.57
C THR A 43 6.11 1.15 4.58
N ALA A 44 4.78 1.26 4.50
CA ALA A 44 4.08 2.55 4.58
C ALA A 44 4.38 3.24 5.91
N ASP A 45 4.61 2.47 6.98
CA ASP A 45 4.98 2.94 8.31
C ASP A 45 6.35 3.62 8.39
N LEU A 46 7.33 3.18 7.60
CA LEU A 46 8.63 3.86 7.49
C LEU A 46 8.56 5.10 6.59
N LEU A 47 7.63 5.11 5.62
CA LEU A 47 7.33 6.26 4.77
C LEU A 47 6.29 7.22 5.39
N ARG A 48 5.80 6.96 6.62
CA ARG A 48 4.91 7.84 7.42
C ARG A 48 5.50 9.23 7.71
N ALA A 49 6.64 9.59 7.15
CA ALA A 49 7.31 10.86 7.42
C ALA A 49 6.49 12.10 7.02
N ASN A 50 5.36 12.00 6.31
CA ASN A 50 4.38 13.09 6.33
C ASN A 50 2.94 12.62 5.97
N PRO A 51 2.07 12.32 6.94
CA PRO A 51 0.66 12.04 6.67
C PRO A 51 0.00 13.18 5.86
N LYS A 52 0.47 14.42 6.06
CA LYS A 52 -0.02 15.60 5.33
C LYS A 52 0.17 15.47 3.82
N GLU A 53 1.36 15.11 3.35
CA GLU A 53 1.64 14.96 1.91
C GLU A 53 0.82 13.82 1.31
N ARG A 54 0.63 12.73 2.05
CA ARG A 54 -0.18 11.60 1.61
C ARG A 54 -1.65 11.97 1.44
N PHE A 55 -2.26 12.58 2.46
CA PHE A 55 -3.65 13.05 2.37
C PHE A 55 -3.82 14.18 1.34
N GLN A 56 -2.82 15.03 1.14
CA GLN A 56 -2.80 16.02 0.04
C GLN A 56 -2.75 15.36 -1.34
N SER A 57 -2.01 14.25 -1.50
CA SER A 57 -2.01 13.49 -2.75
C SER A 57 -3.36 12.87 -3.06
N TYR A 58 -4.05 12.31 -2.05
CA TYR A 58 -5.40 11.77 -2.20
C TYR A 58 -6.42 12.87 -2.48
N GLU A 59 -6.31 14.01 -1.78
CA GLU A 59 -7.15 15.18 -2.05
C GLU A 59 -7.02 15.64 -3.51
N THR A 60 -5.78 15.70 -4.04
CA THR A 60 -5.53 16.07 -5.43
C THR A 60 -6.10 15.04 -6.40
N ALA A 61 -5.89 13.74 -6.14
CA ALA A 61 -6.37 12.66 -7.01
C ALA A 61 -7.90 12.53 -7.03
N ILE A 62 -8.56 12.75 -5.88
CA ILE A 62 -10.02 12.75 -5.78
C ILE A 62 -10.60 13.96 -6.49
N LYS A 63 -10.01 15.16 -6.29
CA LYS A 63 -10.43 16.39 -6.98
C LYS A 63 -10.22 16.33 -8.49
N SER A 64 -9.17 15.65 -8.96
CA SER A 64 -8.91 15.50 -10.40
C SER A 64 -9.74 14.39 -11.05
N GLY A 65 -10.59 13.69 -10.28
CA GLY A 65 -11.39 12.57 -10.79
C GLY A 65 -10.58 11.32 -11.15
N VAL A 66 -9.32 11.24 -10.71
CA VAL A 66 -8.42 10.10 -10.97
C VAL A 66 -8.65 8.97 -9.96
N MET A 67 -9.15 9.30 -8.77
CA MET A 67 -9.35 8.35 -7.67
C MET A 67 -10.68 8.58 -6.96
N SER A 68 -11.37 7.52 -6.56
CA SER A 68 -12.55 7.62 -5.70
C SER A 68 -12.17 7.70 -4.21
N PRO A 69 -13.00 8.32 -3.36
CA PRO A 69 -12.79 8.28 -1.92
C PRO A 69 -12.62 6.88 -1.32
N ASN A 70 -13.30 5.86 -1.85
CA ASN A 70 -13.16 4.47 -1.39
C ASN A 70 -11.83 3.83 -1.80
N GLU A 71 -11.29 4.16 -2.97
CA GLU A 71 -9.94 3.73 -3.37
C GLU A 71 -8.86 4.32 -2.46
N ALA A 72 -9.02 5.57 -2.01
CA ALA A 72 -8.14 6.16 -1.01
C ALA A 72 -8.27 5.46 0.36
N ARG A 73 -9.47 5.06 0.77
CA ARG A 73 -9.73 4.32 2.02
C ARG A 73 -9.14 2.91 1.99
N GLU A 74 -9.28 2.21 0.87
CA GLU A 74 -8.67 0.89 0.67
C GLU A 74 -7.15 0.95 0.84
N ARG A 75 -6.49 1.97 0.27
CA ARG A 75 -5.05 2.21 0.42
C ARG A 75 -4.62 2.52 1.86
N GLU A 76 -5.52 3.09 2.67
CA GLU A 76 -5.31 3.31 4.10
C GLU A 76 -5.77 2.12 4.97
N GLY A 77 -6.21 1.00 4.36
CA GLY A 77 -6.72 -0.17 5.08
C GLY A 77 -8.05 0.07 5.81
N LEU A 78 -8.79 1.11 5.42
CA LEU A 78 -10.08 1.47 6.01
C LEU A 78 -11.22 0.83 5.21
N SER A 79 -12.29 0.41 5.91
CA SER A 79 -13.48 -0.12 5.26
C SER A 79 -14.14 0.93 4.35
N PRO A 80 -14.70 0.52 3.20
CA PRO A 80 -15.40 1.44 2.29
C PRO A 80 -16.61 2.09 2.97
N ARG A 81 -17.01 3.26 2.47
CA ARG A 81 -18.20 3.98 2.92
C ARG A 81 -19.21 4.07 1.77
N GLU A 82 -20.49 4.02 2.12
CA GLU A 82 -21.60 4.26 1.19
C GLU A 82 -21.47 5.66 0.54
N GLY A 83 -21.58 5.71 -0.80
CA GLY A 83 -21.35 6.92 -1.60
C GLY A 83 -19.87 7.27 -1.85
N GLY A 84 -18.92 6.44 -1.38
CA GLY A 84 -17.49 6.68 -1.57
C GLY A 84 -16.92 6.24 -2.92
N ASP A 85 -17.71 5.55 -3.73
CA ASP A 85 -17.34 5.16 -5.11
C ASP A 85 -17.69 6.25 -6.13
N GLU A 86 -18.47 7.26 -5.71
CA GLU A 86 -18.82 8.39 -6.57
C GLU A 86 -17.63 9.34 -6.67
N PHE A 87 -17.21 9.62 -7.91
CA PHE A 87 -16.22 10.65 -8.17
C PHE A 87 -16.88 12.01 -7.90
N SER A 88 -16.35 12.72 -6.90
CA SER A 88 -16.75 14.07 -6.52
C SER A 88 -16.46 15.04 -7.68
N GLN A 89 -17.39 15.12 -8.63
CA GLN A 89 -17.55 16.19 -9.62
C GLN A 89 -16.24 16.62 -10.28
N ALA A 90 -15.74 15.80 -11.22
CA ALA A 90 -14.83 16.28 -12.25
C ALA A 90 -15.58 17.26 -13.15
N TRP A 91 -15.35 18.56 -12.95
CA TRP A 91 -15.70 19.62 -13.90
C TRP A 91 -14.42 20.10 -14.58
#